data_AF-A0A434L6D9-F1
#
_entry.id   AF-A0A434L6D9-F1
#
_cell.length_a   1.000
_cell.length_b   1.000
_cell.length_c   1.000
_cell.angle_alpha   90.00
_cell.angle_beta   90.00
_cell.angle_gamma   90.00
#
_symmetry.space_group_name_H-M   'P 1'
#
loop_
_entity.id
_entity.type
_entity.pdbx_description
1 polymer ?
#
loop_
_entity_poly.entity_id
_entity_poly.type
_entity_poly.pdbx_seq_one_letter_code
_entity_poly.pdbx_strand_id
1 'polypeptide(L)'
;YEQARVMGGGSSINAQVANRGGPGDYDEWASSGATGWGWEDVLPYFRRLECDLDFGGEFHGTNGPLPIKRVRQSDWSGFIRAISDAYDALGLHFRPDFNGAFGDGYSVVPLTNRNGHRVSSAMAY
;
A
#
# COMPACT_ATOMS: atom_id res chain seq x y z
N TYR A 1 15.13 19.58 -1.83
CA TYR A 1 14.76 18.22 -2.24
C TYR A 1 14.38 18.25 -3.70
N GLU A 2 14.86 17.32 -4.50
CA GLU A 2 14.46 17.24 -5.91
C GLU A 2 13.01 16.74 -6.02
N GLN A 3 12.25 17.33 -6.94
CA GLN A 3 10.86 16.98 -7.20
C GLN A 3 10.69 16.70 -8.68
N ALA A 4 9.84 15.73 -8.99
CA ALA A 4 9.52 15.36 -10.36
C ALA A 4 8.86 16.52 -11.10
N ARG A 5 9.38 16.88 -12.28
CA ARG A 5 8.80 17.89 -13.18
C ARG A 5 8.34 17.23 -14.47
N VAL A 6 7.33 16.36 -14.34
CA VAL A 6 6.72 15.59 -15.43
C VAL A 6 5.24 15.36 -15.12
N MET A 7 4.41 15.08 -16.12
CA MET A 7 3.02 14.67 -15.89
C MET A 7 2.94 13.49 -14.93
N GLY A 8 2.03 13.56 -13.95
CA GLY A 8 1.94 12.60 -12.84
C GLY A 8 2.84 12.93 -11.64
N GLY A 9 3.72 13.93 -11.78
CA GLY A 9 4.61 14.39 -10.71
C GLY A 9 5.43 13.24 -10.12
N GLY A 10 5.51 13.20 -8.79
CA GLY A 10 6.29 12.18 -8.07
C GLY A 10 5.89 10.75 -8.41
N SER A 11 4.61 10.48 -8.70
CA SER A 11 4.12 9.13 -9.02
C SER A 11 4.74 8.54 -10.30
N SER A 12 5.25 9.39 -11.19
CA SER A 12 5.93 8.97 -12.42
C SER A 12 7.37 8.48 -12.18
N ILE A 13 7.97 8.79 -11.02
CA ILE A 13 9.37 8.43 -10.72
C ILE A 13 9.60 7.79 -9.34
N ASN A 14 8.60 7.79 -8.45
CA ASN A 14 8.72 7.25 -7.08
C ASN A 14 8.93 5.73 -7.07
N ALA A 15 9.14 5.13 -5.89
CA ALA A 15 9.30 3.68 -5.73
C ALA A 15 8.02 2.85 -5.97
N GLN A 16 6.92 3.46 -6.44
CA GLN A 16 5.60 2.84 -6.68
C GLN A 16 4.88 2.30 -5.43
N VAL A 17 5.47 2.44 -4.25
CA VAL A 17 4.89 1.95 -3.01
C VAL A 17 3.54 2.64 -2.73
N ALA A 18 2.49 1.82 -2.59
CA ALA A 18 1.10 2.24 -2.37
C ALA A 18 0.67 2.02 -0.90
N ASN A 19 1.59 2.26 0.02
CA ASN A 19 1.37 2.02 1.44
C ASN A 19 0.51 3.12 2.05
N ARG A 20 -0.46 2.75 2.88
CA ARG A 20 -1.29 3.70 3.64
C ARG A 20 -0.65 4.02 5.00
N GLY A 21 -1.13 5.07 5.66
CA GLY A 21 -0.96 5.22 7.10
C GLY A 21 -1.81 4.18 7.85
N GLY A 22 -1.50 3.98 9.13
CA GLY A 22 -2.34 3.20 10.03
C GLY A 22 -3.53 4.02 10.56
N PRO A 23 -4.56 3.39 11.16
CA PRO A 23 -5.73 4.10 11.69
C PRO A 23 -5.37 5.24 12.67
N GLY A 24 -4.39 4.98 13.54
CA GLY A 24 -3.92 5.97 14.52
C GLY A 24 -3.36 7.26 13.90
N ASP A 25 -2.75 7.19 12.71
CA ASP A 25 -2.22 8.38 12.03
C ASP A 25 -3.36 9.35 11.66
N TYR A 26 -4.49 8.81 11.20
CA TYR A 26 -5.66 9.59 10.76
C TYR A 26 -6.51 10.05 11.95
N ASP A 27 -6.67 9.18 12.96
CA ASP A 27 -7.37 9.55 14.18
C ASP A 27 -6.63 10.65 14.95
N GLU A 28 -5.30 10.65 14.92
CA GLU A 28 -4.48 11.75 15.46
C GLU A 28 -4.78 13.06 14.73
N TRP A 29 -4.88 13.06 13.39
CA TRP A 29 -5.25 14.25 12.62
C TRP A 29 -6.62 14.79 13.03
N ALA A 30 -7.62 13.90 13.13
CA ALA A 30 -8.96 14.27 13.55
C ALA A 30 -8.96 14.89 14.97
N SER A 31 -8.24 14.27 15.91
CA SER A 31 -8.09 14.78 17.28
C SER A 31 -7.35 16.13 17.35
N SER A 32 -6.47 16.40 16.39
CA SER A 32 -5.72 17.65 16.26
C SER A 32 -6.50 18.77 15.57
N GLY A 33 -7.77 18.54 15.22
CA GLY A 33 -8.68 19.54 14.66
C GLY A 33 -9.02 19.33 13.18
N ALA A 34 -8.45 18.33 12.50
CA ALA A 34 -8.84 17.96 11.13
C ALA A 34 -10.13 17.13 11.15
N THR A 35 -11.24 17.72 11.60
CA THR A 35 -12.54 17.03 11.70
C THR A 35 -12.94 16.41 10.36
N GLY A 36 -13.35 15.13 10.38
CA GLY A 36 -13.70 14.36 9.17
C GLY A 36 -12.50 13.72 8.46
N TRP A 37 -11.32 13.68 9.08
CA TRP A 37 -10.13 12.98 8.59
C TRP A 37 -9.75 11.77 9.45
N GLY A 38 -10.66 11.25 10.28
CA GLY A 38 -10.42 10.03 11.05
C GLY A 38 -10.35 8.80 10.14
N TRP A 39 -9.89 7.66 10.67
CA TRP A 39 -9.71 6.44 9.88
C TRP A 39 -10.99 6.02 9.15
N GLU A 40 -12.12 6.03 9.85
CA GLU A 40 -13.42 5.67 9.30
C GLU A 40 -13.89 6.62 8.19
N ASP A 41 -13.49 7.90 8.25
CA ASP A 41 -13.84 8.91 7.24
C ASP A 41 -13.01 8.73 5.96
N VAL A 42 -11.72 8.37 6.09
CA VAL A 42 -10.80 8.28 4.95
C VAL A 42 -10.79 6.91 4.28
N LEU A 43 -11.09 5.83 5.00
CA LEU A 43 -11.09 4.47 4.45
C LEU A 43 -11.96 4.32 3.18
N PRO A 44 -13.18 4.87 3.09
CA PRO A 44 -13.98 4.84 1.87
C PRO A 44 -13.26 5.46 0.65
N TYR A 45 -12.42 6.47 0.88
CA TYR A 45 -11.65 7.11 -0.20
C TYR A 45 -10.46 6.27 -0.63
N PHE A 46 -9.75 5.62 0.29
CA PHE A 46 -8.72 4.65 -0.07
C PHE A 46 -9.29 3.49 -0.88
N ARG A 47 -10.46 2.97 -0.48
CA ARG A 47 -11.17 1.93 -1.24
C ARG A 47 -11.63 2.43 -2.61
N ARG A 48 -12.05 3.69 -2.74
CA ARG A 48 -12.46 4.25 -4.04
C ARG A 48 -11.25 4.48 -4.97
N LEU A 49 -10.09 4.80 -4.41
CA LEU A 49 -8.86 5.09 -5.14
C LEU A 49 -8.28 3.84 -5.83
N GLU A 50 -8.39 2.67 -5.19
CA GLU A 50 -7.65 1.48 -5.63
C GLU A 50 -8.50 0.42 -6.34
N CYS A 51 -7.82 -0.32 -7.22
CA CYS A 51 -8.18 -1.65 -7.69
C CYS A 51 -7.07 -2.59 -7.22
N ASP A 52 -7.21 -3.11 -5.99
CA ASP A 52 -6.31 -4.11 -5.45
C ASP A 52 -6.54 -5.45 -6.18
N LEU A 53 -5.46 -6.00 -6.73
CA LEU A 53 -5.46 -7.22 -7.55
C LEU A 53 -5.23 -8.47 -6.70
N ASP A 54 -4.82 -8.32 -5.45
CA ASP A 54 -4.49 -9.42 -4.54
C ASP A 54 -5.50 -9.55 -3.39
N PHE A 55 -6.12 -8.44 -2.96
CA PHE A 55 -7.05 -8.41 -1.82
C PHE A 55 -8.38 -7.72 -2.11
N GLY A 56 -9.37 -8.02 -1.27
CA GLY A 56 -10.72 -7.45 -1.30
C GLY A 56 -11.28 -7.31 0.12
N GLY A 57 -12.58 -7.08 0.23
CA GLY A 57 -13.28 -7.04 1.52
C GLY A 57 -13.38 -5.63 2.11
N GLU A 58 -13.30 -5.55 3.44
CA GLU A 58 -13.59 -4.32 4.18
C GLU A 58 -12.58 -3.21 3.93
N PHE A 59 -11.30 -3.55 3.79
CA PHE A 59 -10.21 -2.57 3.66
C PHE A 59 -9.87 -2.19 2.21
N HIS A 60 -10.36 -2.95 1.23
CA HIS A 60 -9.88 -2.83 -0.14
C HIS A 60 -10.95 -2.44 -1.14
N GLY A 61 -10.48 -1.69 -2.15
CA GLY A 61 -11.21 -1.40 -3.37
C GLY A 61 -10.81 -2.33 -4.50
N THR A 62 -11.74 -2.72 -5.35
CA THR A 62 -11.44 -3.57 -6.52
C THR A 62 -11.74 -2.89 -7.85
N ASN A 63 -12.23 -1.64 -7.82
CA ASN A 63 -12.78 -0.95 -9.00
C ASN A 63 -12.18 0.45 -9.22
N GLY A 64 -11.29 0.90 -8.34
CA GLY A 64 -10.63 2.19 -8.48
C GLY A 64 -9.62 2.23 -9.63
N PRO A 65 -9.15 3.43 -10.00
CA PRO A 65 -8.26 3.60 -11.15
C PRO A 65 -6.81 3.16 -10.90
N LEU A 66 -6.35 3.07 -9.65
CA LEU A 66 -4.99 2.63 -9.35
C LEU A 66 -4.90 1.11 -9.15
N PRO A 67 -4.25 0.36 -10.06
CA PRO A 67 -4.03 -1.06 -9.85
C PRO A 67 -2.95 -1.28 -8.79
N ILE A 68 -3.31 -1.96 -7.71
CA ILE A 68 -2.41 -2.28 -6.61
C ILE A 68 -2.09 -3.77 -6.66
N LYS A 69 -0.80 -4.10 -6.58
CA LYS A 69 -0.35 -5.48 -6.48
C LYS A 69 0.88 -5.63 -5.60
N ARG A 70 1.17 -6.86 -5.22
CA ARG A 70 2.35 -7.26 -4.44
C ARG A 70 3.14 -8.32 -5.20
N VAL A 71 4.39 -8.52 -4.80
CA VAL A 71 5.20 -9.65 -5.31
C VAL A 71 4.80 -10.90 -4.53
N ARG A 72 4.29 -11.92 -5.23
CA ARG A 72 3.87 -13.18 -4.61
C ARG A 72 5.07 -13.91 -4.02
N GLN A 73 4.86 -14.65 -2.94
CA GLN A 73 5.90 -15.46 -2.30
C GLN A 73 6.59 -16.45 -3.27
N SER A 74 5.84 -16.99 -4.22
CA SER A 74 6.39 -17.86 -5.28
C SER A 74 7.48 -17.18 -6.10
N ASP A 75 7.41 -15.85 -6.21
CA ASP A 75 8.26 -15.03 -7.05
C ASP A 75 9.40 -14.37 -6.23
N TRP A 76 9.50 -14.68 -4.92
CA TRP A 76 10.56 -14.15 -4.06
C TRP A 76 11.93 -14.67 -4.49
N SER A 77 12.95 -13.84 -4.32
CA SER A 77 14.34 -14.29 -4.48
C SER A 77 14.76 -15.17 -3.31
N GLY A 78 15.85 -15.93 -3.47
CA GLY A 78 16.43 -16.71 -2.38
C GLY A 78 16.81 -15.85 -1.16
N PHE A 79 17.23 -14.61 -1.40
CA PHE A 79 17.55 -13.65 -0.34
C PHE A 79 16.32 -13.25 0.48
N ILE A 80 15.19 -12.93 -0.17
CA ILE A 80 13.96 -12.56 0.55
C ILE A 80 13.40 -13.75 1.33
N ARG A 81 13.48 -14.97 0.78
CA ARG A 81 13.12 -16.19 1.52
C ARG A 81 13.98 -16.38 2.76
N ALA A 82 15.30 -16.22 2.66
CA ALA A 82 16.19 -16.34 3.82
C ALA A 82 15.90 -15.28 4.91
N ILE A 83 15.53 -14.05 4.52
CA ILE A 83 15.08 -13.03 5.48
C ILE A 83 13.76 -13.43 6.14
N SER A 84 12.81 -13.95 5.36
CA SER A 84 11.53 -14.47 5.86
C SER A 84 11.75 -15.51 6.96
N ASP A 85 12.58 -16.51 6.68
CA ASP A 85 12.90 -17.58 7.64
C ASP A 85 13.56 -17.02 8.92
N ALA A 86 14.42 -16.02 8.79
CA ALA A 86 15.06 -15.37 9.93
C ALA A 86 14.06 -14.58 10.80
N TYR A 87 13.08 -13.91 10.20
CA TYR A 87 12.02 -13.21 10.94
C TYR A 87 11.05 -14.17 11.62
N ASP A 88 10.67 -15.26 10.96
CA ASP A 88 9.83 -16.29 11.57
C ASP A 88 10.55 -16.93 12.78
N ALA A 89 11.87 -17.15 12.70
CA ALA A 89 12.66 -17.65 13.83
C ALA A 89 12.70 -16.68 15.04
N LEU A 90 12.43 -15.39 14.81
CA LEU A 90 12.32 -14.36 15.85
C LEU A 90 10.87 -14.13 16.32
N GLY A 91 9.90 -14.88 15.77
CA GLY A 91 8.48 -14.71 16.07
C GLY A 91 7.83 -13.49 15.41
N LEU A 92 8.51 -12.85 14.45
CA LEU A 92 7.94 -11.79 13.62
C LEU A 92 7.26 -12.44 12.42
N HIS A 93 5.95 -12.58 12.45
CA HIS A 93 5.22 -13.31 11.43
C HIS A 93 5.00 -12.49 10.15
N PHE A 94 5.01 -13.18 9.01
CA PHE A 94 4.62 -12.58 7.74
C PHE A 94 3.13 -12.21 7.74
N ARG A 95 2.85 -10.95 7.39
CA ARG A 95 1.51 -10.47 7.08
C ARG A 95 1.44 -10.22 5.59
N PRO A 96 0.54 -10.88 4.85
CA PRO A 96 0.50 -10.77 3.39
C PRO A 96 -0.02 -9.42 2.90
N ASP A 97 -0.67 -8.67 3.77
CA ASP A 97 -1.28 -7.38 3.45
C ASP A 97 -0.98 -6.34 4.53
N PHE A 98 -0.24 -5.32 4.13
CA PHE A 98 0.12 -4.19 4.98
C PHE A 98 -0.98 -3.13 5.10
N ASN A 99 -1.94 -3.12 4.16
CA ASN A 99 -3.01 -2.11 4.07
C ASN A 99 -4.36 -2.60 4.63
N GLY A 100 -4.41 -3.82 5.18
CA GLY A 100 -5.60 -4.46 5.73
C GLY A 100 -5.55 -4.63 7.24
N ALA A 101 -5.44 -5.88 7.73
CA ALA A 101 -5.42 -6.16 9.15
C ALA A 101 -4.11 -5.64 9.81
N PHE A 102 -4.15 -4.42 10.32
CA PHE A 102 -3.04 -3.75 10.99
C PHE A 102 -2.53 -4.54 12.20
N GLY A 103 -1.21 -4.54 12.37
CA GLY A 103 -0.54 -5.20 13.48
C GLY A 103 0.92 -5.49 13.17
N ASP A 104 1.65 -5.96 14.18
CA ASP A 104 3.09 -6.19 14.07
C ASP A 104 3.40 -7.38 13.15
N GLY A 105 4.50 -7.26 12.40
CA GLY A 105 4.99 -8.26 11.47
C GLY A 105 5.76 -7.63 10.33
N TYR A 106 6.02 -8.43 9.28
CA TYR A 106 6.63 -7.94 8.03
C TYR A 106 5.77 -8.31 6.83
N SER A 107 5.87 -7.53 5.76
CA SER A 107 5.08 -7.73 4.54
C SER A 107 5.90 -7.39 3.30
N VAL A 108 5.39 -7.82 2.16
CA VAL A 108 5.71 -7.19 0.87
C VAL A 108 4.97 -5.87 0.75
N VAL A 109 5.63 -4.87 0.19
CA VAL A 109 5.00 -3.57 -0.07
C VAL A 109 4.00 -3.68 -1.22
N PRO A 110 2.82 -3.05 -1.11
CA PRO A 110 1.91 -2.88 -2.24
C PRO A 110 2.50 -1.88 -3.25
N LEU A 111 2.29 -2.12 -4.54
CA LEU A 111 2.84 -1.33 -5.64
C LEU A 111 1.73 -0.86 -6.59
N THR A 112 1.76 0.41 -7.02
CA THR A 112 0.97 0.91 -8.15
C THR A 112 1.53 0.39 -9.47
N ASN A 113 1.11 -0.81 -9.85
CA ASN A 113 1.69 -1.53 -10.98
C ASN A 113 0.66 -2.45 -11.65
N ARG A 114 0.65 -2.47 -12.98
CA ARG A 114 -0.11 -3.43 -13.77
C ARG A 114 0.81 -4.14 -14.75
N ASN A 115 0.81 -5.47 -14.71
CA ASN A 115 1.58 -6.31 -15.64
C ASN A 115 3.08 -5.95 -15.71
N GLY A 116 3.68 -5.55 -14.58
CA GLY A 116 5.10 -5.16 -14.53
C GLY A 116 5.35 -3.68 -14.84
N HIS A 117 4.34 -2.93 -15.29
CA HIS A 117 4.46 -1.53 -15.64
C HIS A 117 3.91 -0.61 -14.55
N ARG A 118 4.61 0.50 -14.32
CA ARG A 118 4.13 1.60 -13.47
C ARG A 118 2.81 2.14 -13.98
N VAL A 119 1.93 2.47 -13.02
CA VAL A 119 0.77 3.32 -13.27
C VAL A 119 0.92 4.56 -12.41
N SER A 120 1.24 5.69 -13.06
CA SER A 120 1.30 7.00 -12.41
C SER A 120 -0.09 7.59 -12.25
N SER A 121 -0.23 8.65 -11.45
CA SER A 121 -1.50 9.35 -11.30
C SER A 121 -2.03 9.92 -12.63
N ALA A 122 -1.14 10.34 -13.53
CA ALA A 122 -1.52 10.82 -14.87
C ALA A 122 -1.88 9.70 -15.86
N MET A 123 -1.62 8.44 -15.52
CA MET A 123 -2.10 7.28 -16.30
C MET A 123 -3.42 6.75 -15.74
N ALA A 124 -3.64 6.91 -14.44
CA ALA A 124 -4.82 6.44 -13.74
C ALA A 124 -6.02 7.39 -13.92
N TYR A 125 -5.76 8.68 -14.14
CA TYR A 125 -6.72 9.77 -14.32
C TYR A 125 -6.34 10.62 -15.53
#